data_AF-A0A7C3XJW4-F1
#
_entry.id   AF-A0A7C3XJW4-F1
#
_cell.length_a   1.000
_cell.length_b   1.000
_cell.length_c   1.000
_cell.angle_alpha   90.00
_cell.angle_beta   90.00
_cell.angle_gamma   90.00
#
_symmetry.space_group_name_H-M   'P 1'
#
loop_
_entity.id
_entity.type
_entity.pdbx_description
1 polymer ?
#
loop_
_entity_poly.entity_id
_entity_poly.type
_entity_poly.pdbx_seq_one_letter_code
_entity_poly.pdbx_strand_id
1 'polypeptide(L)'
;MADESKLAAVRNMLEAAETSINSAKQILNELIGDKPIKSDYVPTAKNLKMSDNIIEGVFDGQNMIGPDKRAYPVPANYASKSKLVQGDILKLTIQPDGTFLYKQIGPTERKTLIGILGFDDNQYKVVAGNKTYKVLLASVTYFHAEVGDKVTIVVPAKQDSEWAAIENILPKGSAEK
;
A
#
# COMPACT_ATOMS: atom_id res chain seq x y z
N MET A 1 -36.06 6.91 12.62
CA MET A 1 -36.61 6.03 11.57
C MET A 1 -36.34 6.57 10.15
N ALA A 2 -36.72 7.81 9.80
CA ALA A 2 -36.50 8.35 8.45
C ALA A 2 -35.01 8.51 8.05
N ASP A 3 -34.14 8.90 8.97
CA ASP A 3 -32.69 9.06 8.68
C ASP A 3 -31.92 7.74 8.60
N GLU A 4 -32.38 6.71 9.31
CA GLU A 4 -31.77 5.39 9.28
C GLU A 4 -32.01 4.68 7.94
N SER A 5 -33.22 4.85 7.39
CA SER A 5 -33.55 4.41 6.03
C SER A 5 -32.74 5.16 4.97
N LYS A 6 -32.53 6.48 5.13
CA LYS A 6 -31.66 7.25 4.23
C LYS A 6 -30.19 6.83 4.32
N LEU A 7 -29.69 6.57 5.53
CA LEU A 7 -28.32 6.11 5.73
C LEU A 7 -28.10 4.72 5.11
N ALA A 8 -29.06 3.81 5.27
CA ALA A 8 -29.03 2.50 4.61
C ALA A 8 -29.07 2.65 3.07
N ALA A 9 -29.91 3.55 2.55
CA ALA A 9 -29.96 3.84 1.12
C ALA A 9 -28.61 4.36 0.60
N VAL A 10 -27.97 5.31 1.31
CA VAL A 10 -26.65 5.83 0.94
C VAL A 10 -25.57 4.74 0.98
N ARG A 11 -25.59 3.85 1.97
CA ARG A 11 -24.67 2.70 2.04
C ARG A 11 -24.83 1.77 0.83
N ASN A 12 -26.06 1.40 0.50
CA ASN A 12 -26.33 0.56 -0.67
C ASN A 12 -25.89 1.22 -1.98
N MET A 13 -26.09 2.54 -2.10
CA MET A 13 -25.61 3.30 -3.26
C MET A 13 -24.09 3.33 -3.35
N LEU A 14 -23.39 3.45 -2.22
CA LEU A 14 -21.93 3.39 -2.16
C LEU A 14 -21.41 1.99 -2.55
N GLU A 15 -22.00 0.91 -2.01
CA GLU A 15 -21.61 -0.47 -2.37
C GLU A 15 -21.83 -0.76 -3.86
N ALA A 16 -22.95 -0.30 -4.43
CA ALA A 16 -23.23 -0.44 -5.85
C ALA A 16 -22.24 0.36 -6.71
N ALA A 17 -21.88 1.57 -6.30
CA ALA A 17 -20.88 2.39 -6.97
C ALA A 17 -19.50 1.73 -6.92
N GLU A 18 -19.11 1.19 -5.77
CA GLU A 18 -17.82 0.51 -5.59
C GLU A 18 -17.71 -0.75 -6.44
N THR A 19 -18.78 -1.55 -6.50
CA THR A 19 -18.86 -2.71 -7.39
C THR A 19 -18.77 -2.29 -8.86
N SER A 20 -19.48 -1.23 -9.24
CA SER A 20 -19.44 -0.70 -10.61
C SER A 20 -18.05 -0.18 -11.00
N ILE A 21 -17.36 0.49 -10.08
CA ILE A 21 -15.98 0.96 -10.27
C ILE A 21 -15.03 -0.22 -10.41
N ASN A 22 -15.19 -1.28 -9.61
CA ASN A 22 -14.35 -2.47 -9.69
C ASN A 22 -14.55 -3.22 -11.03
N SER A 23 -15.79 -3.38 -11.48
CA SER A 23 -16.10 -3.95 -12.80
C SER A 23 -15.53 -3.09 -13.93
N ALA A 24 -15.66 -1.76 -13.85
CA ALA A 24 -15.09 -0.84 -14.83
C ALA A 24 -13.56 -0.91 -14.88
N LYS A 25 -12.89 -1.07 -13.72
CA LYS A 25 -11.44 -1.31 -13.66
C LYS A 25 -11.03 -2.64 -14.29
N GLN A 26 -11.81 -3.70 -14.09
CA GLN A 26 -11.55 -5.00 -14.73
C GLN A 26 -11.65 -4.90 -16.25
N ILE A 27 -12.75 -4.32 -16.76
CA ILE A 27 -12.94 -4.08 -18.20
C ILE A 27 -11.82 -3.19 -18.75
N LEU A 28 -11.45 -2.12 -18.01
CA LEU A 28 -10.37 -1.24 -18.42
C LEU A 28 -9.03 -1.98 -18.50
N ASN A 29 -8.74 -2.88 -17.56
CA ASN A 29 -7.53 -3.69 -17.58
C ASN A 29 -7.53 -4.71 -18.72
N GLU A 30 -8.68 -5.28 -19.07
CA GLU A 30 -8.84 -6.15 -20.24
C GLU A 30 -8.66 -5.40 -21.56
N LEU A 31 -9.24 -4.20 -21.68
CA LEU A 31 -9.20 -3.37 -22.88
C LEU A 31 -7.85 -2.67 -23.09
N ILE A 32 -7.14 -2.34 -22.02
CA ILE A 32 -5.88 -1.59 -22.11
C ILE A 32 -4.76 -2.41 -22.73
N GLY A 33 -4.80 -3.76 -22.64
CA GLY A 33 -3.80 -4.63 -23.25
C GLY A 33 -2.35 -4.23 -22.93
N ASP A 34 -1.76 -4.81 -21.89
CA ASP A 34 -0.31 -4.75 -21.62
C ASP A 34 0.33 -3.35 -21.78
N LYS A 35 -0.29 -2.31 -21.19
CA LYS A 35 0.50 -1.09 -20.91
C LYS A 35 1.61 -1.52 -19.94
N PRO A 36 2.89 -1.39 -20.32
CA PRO A 36 3.98 -1.79 -19.46
C PRO A 36 3.87 -0.99 -18.16
N ILE A 37 3.66 -1.69 -17.06
CA ILE A 37 3.65 -1.07 -15.73
C ILE A 37 5.04 -0.48 -15.52
N LYS A 38 5.09 0.84 -15.30
CA LYS A 38 6.33 1.54 -14.91
C LYS A 38 6.57 1.27 -13.43
N SER A 39 7.04 0.07 -13.12
CA SER A 39 7.53 -0.28 -11.78
C SER A 39 8.94 -0.84 -11.91
N ASP A 40 9.86 -0.32 -11.11
CA ASP A 40 11.25 -0.78 -11.05
C ASP A 40 11.36 -2.25 -10.61
N TYR A 41 10.27 -2.83 -10.10
CA TYR A 41 10.22 -4.21 -9.62
C TYR A 41 9.82 -5.25 -10.67
N VAL A 42 9.45 -4.86 -11.89
CA VAL A 42 9.13 -5.81 -12.98
C VAL A 42 10.28 -6.82 -13.24
N PRO A 43 11.57 -6.42 -13.30
CA PRO A 43 12.67 -7.36 -13.49
C PRO A 43 12.81 -8.36 -12.33
N THR A 44 12.64 -7.89 -11.09
CA THR A 44 12.73 -8.72 -9.88
C THR A 44 11.56 -9.71 -9.78
N ALA A 45 10.35 -9.26 -10.11
CA ALA A 45 9.14 -10.07 -10.06
C ALA A 45 9.14 -11.21 -11.08
N LYS A 46 9.79 -11.06 -12.24
CA LYS A 46 9.80 -12.05 -13.33
C LYS A 46 10.27 -13.44 -12.92
N ASN A 47 11.15 -13.54 -11.92
CA ASN A 47 11.71 -14.80 -11.45
C ASN A 47 10.93 -15.43 -10.26
N LEU A 48 9.82 -14.81 -9.84
CA LEU A 48 8.99 -15.30 -8.74
C LEU A 48 7.96 -16.32 -9.21
N LYS A 49 7.43 -17.10 -8.27
CA LYS A 49 6.51 -18.20 -8.58
C LYS A 49 5.13 -17.70 -8.95
N MET A 50 4.55 -18.31 -9.98
CA MET A 50 3.15 -18.15 -10.33
C MET A 50 2.55 -19.49 -10.71
N SER A 51 1.40 -19.79 -10.13
CA SER A 51 0.51 -20.91 -10.48
C SER A 51 -0.94 -20.42 -10.43
N ASP A 52 -1.90 -21.26 -10.82
CA ASP A 52 -3.30 -20.89 -11.02
C ASP A 52 -3.91 -20.10 -9.85
N ASN A 53 -3.57 -20.45 -8.60
CA ASN A 53 -4.15 -19.83 -7.41
C ASN A 53 -3.13 -19.10 -6.53
N ILE A 54 -1.84 -19.10 -6.90
CA ILE A 54 -0.76 -18.51 -6.10
C ILE A 54 0.11 -17.64 -6.99
N ILE A 55 0.29 -16.39 -6.59
CA ILE A 55 1.16 -15.44 -7.27
C ILE A 55 2.11 -14.84 -6.24
N GLU A 56 3.41 -15.04 -6.42
CA GLU A 56 4.43 -14.31 -5.69
C GLU A 56 4.79 -13.04 -6.45
N GLY A 57 5.01 -11.94 -5.75
CA GLY A 57 5.28 -10.66 -6.36
C GLY A 57 5.99 -9.70 -5.42
N VAL A 58 6.39 -8.56 -5.95
CA VAL A 58 7.17 -7.56 -5.21
C VAL A 58 6.31 -6.34 -4.92
N PHE A 59 6.25 -5.92 -3.66
CA PHE A 59 5.49 -4.74 -3.24
C PHE A 59 6.14 -3.45 -3.76
N ASP A 60 5.35 -2.59 -4.39
CA ASP A 60 5.80 -1.30 -4.94
C ASP A 60 5.40 -0.09 -4.09
N GLY A 61 4.82 -0.32 -2.91
CA GLY A 61 4.31 0.75 -2.02
C GLY A 61 2.79 0.84 -1.97
N GLN A 62 2.10 0.33 -2.99
CA GLN A 62 0.63 0.22 -3.01
C GLN A 62 0.13 -1.11 -3.60
N ASN A 63 0.87 -1.67 -4.55
CA ASN A 63 0.54 -2.88 -5.29
C ASN A 63 1.63 -3.93 -5.13
N MET A 64 1.28 -5.17 -5.42
CA MET A 64 2.20 -6.27 -5.64
C MET A 64 2.39 -6.46 -7.14
N ILE A 65 3.62 -6.39 -7.63
CA ILE A 65 3.97 -6.63 -9.02
C ILE A 65 4.25 -8.13 -9.20
N GLY A 66 3.44 -8.79 -10.02
CA GLY A 66 3.60 -10.20 -10.34
C GLY A 66 4.57 -10.48 -11.51
N PRO A 67 4.97 -11.74 -11.71
CA PRO A 67 5.82 -12.17 -12.83
C PRO A 67 5.17 -11.98 -14.20
N ASP A 68 3.84 -11.92 -14.23
CA ASP A 68 3.02 -11.62 -15.41
C ASP A 68 2.99 -10.12 -15.76
N LYS A 69 3.78 -9.31 -15.06
CA LYS A 69 3.84 -7.84 -15.18
C LYS A 69 2.52 -7.15 -14.85
N ARG A 70 1.62 -7.82 -14.11
CA ARG A 70 0.40 -7.20 -13.59
C ARG A 70 0.64 -6.64 -12.20
N ALA A 71 -0.07 -5.57 -11.88
CA ALA A 71 -0.14 -4.99 -10.56
C ALA A 71 -1.39 -5.50 -9.86
N TYR A 72 -1.20 -6.07 -8.68
CA TYR A 72 -2.26 -6.56 -7.81
C TYR A 72 -2.38 -5.59 -6.64
N PRO A 73 -3.48 -4.81 -6.54
CA PRO A 73 -3.65 -3.84 -5.46
C PRO A 73 -3.60 -4.52 -4.09
N VAL A 74 -2.75 -4.01 -3.20
CA VAL A 74 -2.64 -4.53 -1.84
C VAL A 74 -3.54 -3.70 -0.93
N PRO A 75 -4.37 -4.33 -0.07
CA PRO A 75 -5.22 -3.59 0.87
C PRO A 75 -4.38 -2.65 1.75
N ALA A 76 -4.71 -1.35 1.75
CA ALA A 76 -3.94 -0.33 2.46
C ALA A 76 -3.79 -0.66 3.97
N ASN A 77 -4.85 -1.16 4.60
CA ASN A 77 -4.82 -1.59 6.00
C ASN A 77 -3.83 -2.73 6.26
N TYR A 78 -3.72 -3.69 5.32
CA TYR A 78 -2.75 -4.77 5.43
C TYR A 78 -1.33 -4.22 5.30
N ALA A 79 -1.08 -3.41 4.26
CA ALA A 79 0.21 -2.78 4.04
C ALA A 79 0.68 -1.94 5.25
N SER A 80 -0.23 -1.17 5.84
CA SER A 80 0.04 -0.34 7.02
C SER A 80 0.31 -1.17 8.28
N LYS A 81 -0.53 -2.16 8.60
CA LYS A 81 -0.37 -3.00 9.80
C LYS A 81 0.87 -3.89 9.73
N SER A 82 1.19 -4.41 8.56
CA SER A 82 2.40 -5.22 8.32
C SER A 82 3.65 -4.39 8.08
N LYS A 83 3.54 -3.05 8.05
CA LYS A 83 4.64 -2.10 7.79
C LYS A 83 5.42 -2.48 6.52
N LEU A 84 4.69 -2.80 5.45
CA LEU A 84 5.28 -3.22 4.19
C LEU A 84 6.09 -2.07 3.58
N VAL A 85 7.26 -2.40 3.03
CA VAL A 85 8.14 -1.45 2.34
C VAL A 85 8.41 -1.92 0.92
N GLN A 86 8.68 -0.98 0.01
CA GLN A 86 8.90 -1.33 -1.39
C GLN A 86 10.05 -2.34 -1.51
N GLY A 87 9.88 -3.37 -2.33
CA GLY A 87 10.82 -4.49 -2.45
C GLY A 87 10.47 -5.72 -1.61
N ASP A 88 9.50 -5.63 -0.68
CA ASP A 88 9.01 -6.81 0.04
C ASP A 88 8.38 -7.82 -0.92
N ILE A 89 8.72 -9.09 -0.74
CA ILE A 89 8.12 -10.20 -1.48
C ILE A 89 6.84 -10.62 -0.77
N LEU A 90 5.74 -10.55 -1.50
CA LEU A 90 4.41 -10.96 -1.07
C LEU A 90 3.99 -12.21 -1.83
N LYS A 91 3.14 -13.00 -1.19
CA LYS A 91 2.39 -14.09 -1.78
C LYS A 91 0.91 -13.71 -1.77
N LEU A 92 0.31 -13.61 -2.94
CA LEU A 92 -1.13 -13.58 -3.15
C LEU A 92 -1.63 -15.02 -3.31
N THR A 93 -2.64 -15.38 -2.53
CA THR A 93 -3.41 -16.62 -2.71
C THR A 93 -4.83 -16.26 -3.08
N ILE A 94 -5.31 -16.78 -4.21
CA ILE A 94 -6.68 -16.62 -4.67
C ILE A 94 -7.49 -17.78 -4.09
N GLN A 95 -8.42 -17.48 -3.20
CA GLN A 95 -9.29 -18.47 -2.59
C GLN A 95 -10.38 -18.94 -3.58
N PRO A 96 -11.00 -20.11 -3.35
CA PRO A 96 -12.06 -20.62 -4.24
C PRO A 96 -13.28 -19.70 -4.38
N ASP A 97 -13.51 -18.83 -3.40
CA ASP A 97 -14.55 -17.79 -3.39
C ASP A 97 -14.14 -16.51 -4.14
N GLY A 98 -12.93 -16.47 -4.71
CA GLY A 98 -12.35 -15.31 -5.40
C GLY A 98 -11.64 -14.31 -4.47
N THR A 99 -11.62 -14.55 -3.15
CA THR A 99 -10.99 -13.63 -2.20
C THR A 99 -9.46 -13.66 -2.33
N PHE A 100 -8.85 -12.48 -2.33
CA PHE A 100 -7.40 -12.31 -2.36
C PHE A 100 -6.81 -12.27 -0.95
N LEU A 101 -5.95 -13.24 -0.63
CA LEU A 101 -5.20 -13.28 0.62
C LEU A 101 -3.73 -12.96 0.37
N TYR A 102 -3.25 -11.85 0.93
CA TYR A 102 -1.85 -11.45 0.88
C TYR A 102 -1.09 -11.90 2.12
N LYS A 103 0.14 -12.38 1.91
CA LYS A 103 1.09 -12.70 2.98
C LYS A 103 2.48 -12.23 2.59
N GLN A 104 3.14 -11.46 3.45
CA GLN A 104 4.57 -11.19 3.32
C GLN A 104 5.37 -12.48 3.53
N ILE A 105 6.21 -12.83 2.56
CA ILE A 105 7.04 -14.04 2.57
C ILE A 105 8.54 -13.76 2.47
N GLY A 106 8.94 -12.56 2.06
CA GLY A 106 10.33 -12.15 1.97
C GLY A 106 10.48 -10.68 2.26
N PRO A 107 10.65 -10.26 3.53
CA PRO A 107 10.91 -8.86 3.83
C PRO A 107 12.25 -8.42 3.24
N THR A 108 12.30 -7.23 2.65
CA THR A 108 13.58 -6.64 2.26
C THR A 108 14.32 -6.07 3.47
N GLU A 109 15.64 -5.90 3.32
CA GLU A 109 16.45 -5.20 4.30
C GLU A 109 16.00 -3.75 4.43
N ARG A 110 15.86 -3.28 5.67
CA ARG A 110 15.20 -2.02 6.01
C ARG A 110 16.02 -1.20 6.98
N LYS A 111 15.86 0.12 6.89
CA LYS A 111 16.41 1.09 7.83
C LYS A 111 15.30 1.98 8.35
N THR A 112 15.52 2.50 9.55
CA THR A 112 14.57 3.36 10.24
C THR A 112 15.05 4.80 10.17
N LEU A 113 14.14 5.72 9.87
CA LEU A 113 14.39 7.15 9.83
C LEU A 113 13.38 7.88 10.70
N ILE A 114 13.78 9.02 11.25
CA ILE A 114 12.89 9.92 11.97
C ILE A 114 12.58 11.10 11.06
N GLY A 115 11.30 11.48 10.99
CA GLY A 115 10.86 12.60 10.17
C GLY A 115 9.62 13.28 10.73
N ILE A 116 9.18 14.31 10.02
CA ILE A 116 7.97 15.06 10.35
C ILE A 116 6.87 14.70 9.36
N LEU A 117 5.70 14.33 9.87
CA LEU A 117 4.52 14.06 9.05
C LEU A 117 3.94 15.37 8.49
N GLY A 118 3.73 15.40 7.19
CA GLY A 118 3.10 16.47 6.44
C GLY A 118 1.95 15.94 5.58
N PHE A 119 1.19 16.86 5.02
CA PHE A 119 0.14 16.56 4.05
C PHE A 119 0.20 17.59 2.94
N ASP A 120 0.38 17.13 1.71
CA ASP A 120 0.58 17.96 0.53
C ASP A 120 0.19 17.19 -0.73
N ASP A 121 -0.30 17.87 -1.77
CA ASP A 121 -0.88 17.25 -2.98
C ASP A 121 -1.90 16.13 -2.70
N ASN A 122 -2.73 16.31 -1.67
CA ASN A 122 -3.71 15.32 -1.22
C ASN A 122 -3.07 13.95 -0.82
N GLN A 123 -1.80 13.96 -0.42
CA GLN A 123 -1.01 12.78 -0.05
C GLN A 123 -0.27 13.05 1.26
N TYR A 124 -0.36 12.12 2.21
CA TYR A 124 0.49 12.16 3.40
C TYR A 124 1.94 11.85 3.02
N LYS A 125 2.84 12.68 3.54
CA LYS A 125 4.28 12.61 3.26
C LYS A 125 5.06 12.76 4.56
N VAL A 126 6.18 12.08 4.70
CA VAL A 126 7.12 12.28 5.83
C VAL A 126 8.41 12.86 5.28
N VAL A 127 8.83 13.99 5.82
CA VAL A 127 10.14 14.60 5.51
C VAL A 127 11.16 14.05 6.49
N ALA A 128 12.12 13.28 6.00
CA ALA A 128 13.18 12.65 6.80
C ALA A 128 14.54 12.83 6.13
N GLY A 129 15.46 13.52 6.80
CA GLY A 129 16.73 13.95 6.20
C GLY A 129 16.49 14.86 4.99
N ASN A 130 17.12 14.55 3.86
CA ASN A 130 17.00 15.32 2.61
C ASN A 130 15.97 14.73 1.62
N LYS A 131 15.09 13.84 2.08
CA LYS A 131 14.11 13.16 1.23
C LYS A 131 12.71 13.22 1.83
N THR A 132 11.72 13.24 0.94
CA THR A 132 10.30 13.16 1.28
C THR A 132 9.77 11.81 0.83
N TYR A 133 9.08 11.10 1.73
CA TYR A 133 8.51 9.79 1.48
C TYR A 133 6.99 9.86 1.55
N LYS A 134 6.28 9.27 0.59
CA LYS A 134 4.84 9.07 0.68
C LYS A 134 4.52 8.01 1.73
N VAL A 135 3.45 8.21 2.49
CA VAL A 135 2.95 7.24 3.47
C VAL A 135 1.46 7.00 3.25
N LEU A 136 0.99 5.78 3.52
CA LEU A 136 -0.42 5.44 3.34
C LEU A 136 -1.28 6.16 4.39
N LEU A 137 -2.45 6.67 3.97
CA LEU A 137 -3.46 7.21 4.90
C LEU A 137 -3.83 6.18 5.98
N ALA A 138 -3.93 4.91 5.61
CA ALA A 138 -4.20 3.83 6.56
C ALA A 138 -3.13 3.69 7.66
N SER A 139 -1.89 4.09 7.39
CA SER A 139 -0.84 4.13 8.42
C SER A 139 -1.06 5.31 9.37
N VAL A 140 -1.39 6.48 8.81
CA VAL A 140 -1.67 7.69 9.61
C VAL A 140 -2.84 7.46 10.56
N THR A 141 -3.95 6.87 10.06
CA THR A 141 -5.12 6.58 10.88
C THR A 141 -4.86 5.49 11.91
N TYR A 142 -4.12 4.44 11.55
CA TYR A 142 -3.79 3.35 12.48
C TYR A 142 -2.99 3.85 13.70
N PHE A 143 -2.01 4.73 13.48
CA PHE A 143 -1.21 5.30 14.55
C PHE A 143 -1.85 6.52 15.21
N HIS A 144 -2.94 7.06 14.67
CA HIS A 144 -3.55 8.33 15.09
C HIS A 144 -2.57 9.50 15.01
N ALA A 145 -1.80 9.56 13.92
CA ALA A 145 -0.81 10.62 13.70
C ALA A 145 -1.46 11.88 13.13
N GLU A 146 -0.97 13.04 13.57
CA GLU A 146 -1.38 14.34 13.07
C GLU A 146 -0.27 15.01 12.26
N VAL A 147 -0.66 15.90 11.35
CA VAL A 147 0.31 16.73 10.61
C VAL A 147 1.14 17.55 11.59
N GLY A 148 2.46 17.52 11.44
CA GLY A 148 3.43 18.11 12.36
C GLY A 148 3.99 17.15 13.39
N ASP A 149 3.42 15.95 13.56
CA ASP A 149 3.97 14.95 14.46
C ASP A 149 5.32 14.43 13.96
N LYS A 150 6.22 14.20 14.93
CA LYS A 150 7.47 13.50 14.68
C LYS A 150 7.19 12.00 14.68
N VAL A 151 7.50 11.34 13.57
CA VAL A 151 7.22 9.92 13.36
C VAL A 151 8.49 9.17 13.00
N THR A 152 8.52 7.90 13.36
CA THR A 152 9.52 6.96 12.89
C THR A 152 8.97 6.25 11.65
N ILE A 153 9.71 6.26 10.56
CA ILE A 153 9.36 5.56 9.32
C ILE A 153 10.37 4.46 9.00
N VAL A 154 9.91 3.43 8.32
CA VAL A 154 10.72 2.33 7.81
C VAL A 154 10.78 2.43 6.29
N VAL A 155 11.99 2.32 5.76
CA VAL A 155 12.27 2.34 4.32
C VAL A 155 13.25 1.22 3.95
N PRO A 156 13.32 0.80 2.69
CA PRO A 156 14.34 -0.13 2.23
C PRO A 156 15.76 0.44 2.48
N ALA A 157 16.67 -0.42 2.96
CA ALA A 157 18.03 0.00 3.30
C ALA A 157 18.91 0.21 2.05
N LYS A 158 18.73 -0.65 1.05
CA LYS A 158 19.63 -0.81 -0.10
C LYS A 158 19.17 -0.16 -1.40
N GLN A 159 17.93 0.33 -1.44
CA GLN A 159 17.34 0.90 -2.65
C GLN A 159 16.59 2.19 -2.32
N ASP A 160 16.54 3.08 -3.30
CA ASP A 160 15.69 4.25 -3.20
C ASP A 160 14.22 3.84 -3.23
N SER A 161 13.44 4.56 -2.45
CA SER A 161 12.00 4.36 -2.30
C SER A 161 11.27 5.69 -2.34
N GLU A 162 10.10 5.68 -2.96
CA GLU A 162 9.11 6.76 -2.91
C GLU A 162 8.19 6.59 -1.69
N TRP A 163 7.95 5.34 -1.27
CA TRP A 163 7.03 5.00 -0.18
C TRP A 163 7.78 4.58 1.08
N ALA A 164 7.21 4.96 2.22
CA ALA A 164 7.65 4.52 3.54
C ALA A 164 6.47 3.99 4.36
N ALA A 165 6.76 3.11 5.31
CA ALA A 165 5.79 2.68 6.31
C ALA A 165 6.01 3.44 7.62
N ILE A 166 4.95 4.00 8.20
CA ILE A 166 5.03 4.54 9.57
C ILE A 166 5.21 3.37 10.55
N GLU A 167 6.18 3.49 11.45
CA GLU A 167 6.46 2.53 12.49
C GLU A 167 5.84 2.90 13.82
N ASN A 168 5.96 4.18 14.21
CA ASN A 168 5.55 4.75 15.49
C ASN A 168 5.45 6.28 15.42
N ILE A 169 4.70 6.87 16.35
CA ILE A 169 4.72 8.32 16.66
C ILE A 169 5.66 8.54 17.85
N LEU A 170 6.48 9.58 17.77
CA LEU A 170 7.38 9.96 18.85
C LEU A 170 6.71 10.99 19.78
N PRO A 171 6.86 10.86 21.11
CA PRO A 171 6.32 11.83 22.06
C PRO A 171 6.86 13.25 21.82
N LYS A 172 5.99 14.25 21.90
CA LYS A 172 6.35 15.67 21.85
C LYS A 172 7.28 15.98 23.04
N GLY A 173 8.58 16.12 22.79
CA GLY A 173 9.63 16.28 23.81
C GLY A 173 10.79 15.28 23.73
N SER A 174 10.67 14.23 22.91
CA SER A 174 11.77 13.32 22.59
C SER A 174 12.66 13.90 21.48
N ALA A 175 13.39 14.97 21.81
CA ALA A 175 14.51 15.46 21.00
C ALA A 175 15.83 15.03 21.66
N GLU A 176 16.59 14.26 20.89
CA GLU A 176 18.06 14.24 20.84
C GLU A 176 18.82 13.96 22.14
N LYS A 177 19.33 12.73 22.24
CA LYS A 177 20.68 12.47 22.74
C LYS A 177 21.53 11.99 21.58
#